data_AF-A0A2V8P6X8-F1
#
_entry.id   AF-A0A2V8P6X8-F1
#
_cell.length_a   1.000
_cell.length_b   1.000
_cell.length_c   1.000
_cell.angle_alpha   90.00
_cell.angle_beta   90.00
_cell.angle_gamma   90.00
#
_symmetry.space_group_name_H-M   'P 1'
#
loop_
_entity.id
_entity.type
_entity.pdbx_description
1 polymer ?
#
loop_
_entity_poly.entity_id
_entity_poly.type
_entity_poly.pdbx_seq_one_letter_code
_entity_poly.pdbx_strand_id
1 'polypeptide(L)'
;SPARQDAKLTGWTVMVKDKKAVFDGWYWSYHAPNYAPANPSIDYPDSGFGLYCLRCHASAEKESTFSTVKNVEGSPISFNVEMPTMLPLPPEKEDMHSRIARTPAIARSAFATPQTSPNPNLLNLLKSMPDVTAQQLNPFPGESFDHVVPNAGGPNGFLTSSQCMGCHSATNDDMLYPFGESNQKPINLSPYTEWRASMMGLAGRDPIFHAQLESEKTLYPSRTEFFDNTCYRCHGVMGQRQVELDRNQPFKHSMVFALPDDPDGKYGALARDGVSCDACHRIAKEGLGTPATFTGQFKLDPANAVNGPYDQLATVPMKNAMGITPRFADHIKSSALCGSCHTVILPVFDKQGKQVVDKNGKPKEFHEQMTYPEWQNSIYQNERDPINRAAARTCQDCHMPADFQGRKIVSRIANIEDNNYPYTDYRAPDKEITLRIRDPYSRHTLVGLNEFGLIMFQQFPQILGIRTADYMFDQSALGLETALNSSSYLAKNQTTKISVTSLDRKDKFFEAMVEVENLAGHGLPSGVAFRRAFITF
;
A
#
# COMPACT_ATOMS: atom_id res chain seq x y z
N SER A 1 32.95 24.47 8.38
CA SER A 1 32.89 25.91 8.74
C SER A 1 31.93 26.09 9.90
N PRO A 2 32.29 26.81 10.98
CA PRO A 2 31.32 27.24 11.98
C PRO A 2 30.20 28.05 11.32
N ALA A 3 28.99 28.02 11.90
CA ALA A 3 27.86 28.81 11.43
C ALA A 3 28.31 30.28 11.37
N ARG A 4 28.39 30.84 10.16
CA ARG A 4 28.73 32.25 9.98
C ARG A 4 27.57 33.10 10.47
N GLN A 5 27.86 34.26 11.02
CA GLN A 5 26.85 35.19 11.55
C GLN A 5 25.86 35.69 10.48
N ASP A 6 26.20 35.54 9.19
CA ASP A 6 25.39 35.84 8.01
C ASP A 6 24.71 34.61 7.38
N ALA A 7 24.87 33.42 7.96
CA ALA A 7 24.24 32.20 7.47
C ALA A 7 22.72 32.30 7.66
N LYS A 8 21.98 32.36 6.56
CA LYS A 8 20.52 32.27 6.59
C LYS A 8 20.13 30.86 7.03
N LEU A 9 19.39 30.74 8.13
CA LEU A 9 18.74 29.50 8.55
C LEU A 9 17.79 29.05 7.43
N THR A 10 18.12 27.96 6.75
CA THR A 10 17.29 27.36 5.70
C THR A 10 16.23 26.41 6.26
N GLY A 11 16.36 26.01 7.53
CA GLY A 11 15.41 25.19 8.28
C GLY A 11 16.00 24.76 9.62
N TRP A 12 15.19 24.10 10.45
CA TRP A 12 15.61 23.46 11.70
C TRP A 12 14.75 22.25 12.02
N THR A 13 15.33 21.29 12.74
CA THR A 13 14.63 20.12 13.28
C THR A 13 14.49 20.29 14.80
N VAL A 14 13.32 19.97 15.33
CA VAL A 14 13.06 19.91 16.78
C VAL A 14 12.84 18.46 17.18
N MET A 15 13.55 18.04 18.24
CA MET A 15 13.35 16.74 18.88
C MET A 15 13.01 16.97 20.36
N VAL A 16 11.88 16.44 20.82
CA VAL A 16 11.48 16.49 22.23
C VAL A 16 11.37 15.08 22.76
N LYS A 17 12.08 14.76 23.84
CA LYS A 17 12.03 13.43 24.45
C LYS A 17 10.73 13.29 25.25
N ASP A 18 9.91 12.33 24.86
CA ASP A 18 8.75 11.87 25.63
C ASP A 18 8.67 10.33 25.61
N LYS A 19 9.38 9.70 26.55
CA LYS A 19 9.43 8.23 26.69
C LYS A 19 8.07 7.60 27.04
N LYS A 20 7.07 8.39 27.41
CA LYS A 20 5.74 7.87 27.79
C LYS A 20 4.75 7.89 26.63
N ALA A 21 4.99 8.72 25.60
CA ALA A 21 4.09 8.84 24.46
C ALA A 21 4.19 7.66 23.49
N VAL A 22 5.40 7.33 23.03
CA VAL A 22 5.63 6.36 21.96
C VAL A 22 6.91 5.56 22.17
N PHE A 23 7.07 4.47 21.41
CA PHE A 23 8.17 3.52 21.59
C PHE A 23 9.57 4.12 21.43
N ASP A 24 9.81 4.93 20.39
CA ASP A 24 11.11 5.61 20.20
C ASP A 24 11.37 6.70 21.28
N GLY A 25 10.29 7.15 21.91
CA GLY A 25 10.25 8.17 22.94
C GLY A 25 10.55 9.57 22.44
N TRP A 26 10.30 9.88 21.16
CA TRP A 26 10.61 11.19 20.56
C TRP A 26 9.44 11.78 19.79
N TYR A 27 9.14 13.05 20.08
CA TYR A 27 8.38 13.91 19.19
C TYR A 27 9.35 14.55 18.19
N TRP A 28 9.04 14.43 16.91
CA TRP A 28 9.85 14.89 15.80
C TRP A 28 9.17 16.07 15.13
N SER A 29 9.96 17.03 14.64
CA SER A 29 9.45 18.14 13.86
C SER A 29 10.54 18.68 12.94
N TYR A 30 10.19 19.02 11.71
CA TYR A 30 11.05 19.74 10.80
C TYR A 30 10.35 20.99 10.27
N HIS A 31 11.02 22.13 10.36
CA HIS A 31 10.51 23.40 9.88
C HIS A 31 11.51 24.06 8.94
N ALA A 32 11.04 24.44 7.76
CA ALA A 32 11.78 25.26 6.81
C ALA A 32 10.82 26.23 6.10
N PRO A 33 11.31 27.35 5.54
CA PRO A 33 10.48 28.23 4.71
C PRO A 33 9.82 27.44 3.57
N ASN A 34 8.49 27.60 3.42
CA ASN A 34 7.65 26.87 2.46
C ASN A 34 7.50 25.34 2.70
N TYR A 35 7.83 24.84 3.89
CA TYR A 35 7.69 23.41 4.24
C TYR A 35 6.35 23.03 4.88
N ALA A 36 5.49 24.01 5.18
CA ALA A 36 4.19 23.72 5.80
C ALA A 36 3.32 22.88 4.85
N PRO A 37 2.61 21.85 5.36
CA PRO A 37 1.65 21.08 4.56
C PRO A 37 0.66 22.01 3.84
N ALA A 38 0.55 21.86 2.51
CA ALA A 38 -0.35 22.70 1.72
C ALA A 38 -1.82 22.35 2.00
N ASN A 39 -2.09 21.08 2.26
CA ASN A 39 -3.36 20.55 2.72
C ASN A 39 -3.14 19.62 3.94
N PRO A 40 -3.20 20.16 5.17
CA PRO A 40 -2.97 19.40 6.41
C PRO A 40 -3.89 18.19 6.61
N SER A 41 -4.99 18.09 5.86
CA SER A 41 -5.91 16.96 5.93
C SER A 41 -5.40 15.71 5.21
N ILE A 42 -4.56 15.85 4.17
CA ILE A 42 -4.04 14.71 3.37
C ILE A 42 -2.51 14.67 3.29
N ASP A 43 -1.84 15.81 3.43
CA ASP A 43 -0.38 15.91 3.35
C ASP A 43 0.30 15.31 4.58
N TYR A 44 1.48 14.72 4.40
CA TYR A 44 2.24 14.15 5.51
C TYR A 44 2.59 15.24 6.55
N PRO A 45 2.40 14.97 7.85
CA PRO A 45 2.63 15.96 8.90
C PRO A 45 4.11 16.34 9.01
N ASP A 46 4.38 17.62 9.28
CA ASP A 46 5.73 18.15 9.51
C ASP A 46 6.22 17.89 10.95
N SER A 47 5.30 17.64 11.88
CA SER A 47 5.56 17.43 13.31
C SER A 47 4.66 16.36 13.92
N GLY A 48 5.20 15.52 14.81
CA GLY A 48 4.46 14.41 15.40
C GLY A 48 5.36 13.29 15.96
N PHE A 49 4.72 12.26 16.48
CA PHE A 49 5.38 11.02 16.89
C PHE A 49 5.51 10.05 15.72
N GLY A 50 6.48 9.13 15.73
CA GLY A 50 6.59 8.08 14.70
C GLY A 50 6.73 8.61 13.28
N LEU A 51 7.46 9.71 13.11
CA LEU A 51 7.69 10.34 11.81
C LEU A 51 8.89 9.74 11.07
N TYR A 52 9.01 10.09 9.79
CA TYR A 52 10.05 9.62 8.88
C TYR A 52 11.49 9.81 9.37
N CYS A 53 11.75 10.70 10.35
CA CYS A 53 13.06 10.88 10.97
C CYS A 53 13.66 9.56 11.49
N LEU A 54 12.81 8.62 11.90
CA LEU A 54 13.20 7.28 12.31
C LEU A 54 13.95 6.50 11.22
N ARG A 55 13.79 6.86 9.94
CA ARG A 55 14.58 6.32 8.84
C ARG A 55 16.08 6.30 9.14
N CYS A 56 16.62 7.40 9.66
CA CYS A 56 18.03 7.47 10.04
C CYS A 56 18.21 7.14 11.52
N HIS A 57 17.41 7.75 12.38
CA HIS A 57 17.61 7.69 13.83
C HIS A 57 17.43 6.29 14.43
N ALA A 58 16.72 5.39 13.76
CA ALA A 58 16.57 4.01 14.21
C ALA A 58 17.88 3.20 14.15
N SER A 59 18.87 3.65 13.36
CA SER A 59 20.19 3.02 13.27
C SER A 59 21.16 3.47 14.37
N ALA A 60 20.72 4.26 15.36
CA ALA A 60 21.52 4.57 16.53
C ALA A 60 21.72 3.32 17.41
N GLU A 61 22.87 3.22 18.08
CA GLU A 61 23.17 2.19 19.08
C GLU A 61 22.14 2.19 20.21
N LYS A 62 21.67 3.39 20.61
CA LYS A 62 20.72 3.59 21.70
C LYS A 62 19.96 4.92 21.58
N GLU A 63 18.77 4.96 22.18
CA GLU A 63 17.97 6.20 22.37
C GLU A 63 17.65 6.98 21.10
N SER A 64 17.78 6.37 19.91
CA SER A 64 17.50 6.99 18.61
C SER A 64 18.22 8.33 18.39
N THR A 65 19.46 8.45 18.89
CA THR A 65 20.26 9.68 18.78
C THR A 65 21.73 9.39 18.51
N PHE A 66 22.33 10.21 17.64
CA PHE A 66 23.76 10.23 17.34
C PHE A 66 24.51 11.33 18.12
N SER A 67 23.80 12.11 18.94
CA SER A 67 24.34 13.30 19.58
C SER A 67 25.47 12.97 20.55
N THR A 68 26.56 13.71 20.41
CA THR A 68 27.79 13.58 21.19
C THR A 68 28.30 14.95 21.62
N VAL A 69 29.02 15.00 22.74
CA VAL A 69 29.74 16.21 23.17
C VAL A 69 31.21 16.19 22.78
N LYS A 70 31.67 15.14 22.06
CA LYS A 70 33.08 15.03 21.63
C LYS A 70 33.54 16.21 20.80
N ASN A 71 32.64 16.80 20.02
CA ASN A 71 32.94 17.94 19.17
C ASN A 71 32.71 19.28 19.87
N VAL A 72 32.31 19.34 21.14
CA VAL A 72 32.12 20.59 21.88
C VAL A 72 33.45 21.00 22.53
N GLU A 73 34.00 22.12 22.09
CA GLU A 73 35.22 22.71 22.60
C GLU A 73 34.89 23.97 23.44
N GLY A 74 35.42 24.04 24.67
CA GLY A 74 35.61 25.29 25.42
C GLY A 74 34.38 26.15 25.78
N SER A 75 34.69 27.31 26.37
CA SER A 75 33.75 28.39 26.70
C SER A 75 34.32 29.72 26.15
N PRO A 76 33.61 30.44 25.25
CA PRO A 76 32.28 30.13 24.71
C PRO A 76 32.26 28.85 23.87
N ILE A 77 31.08 28.21 23.76
CA ILE A 77 30.88 26.95 23.03
C ILE A 77 31.43 27.09 21.60
N SER A 78 32.53 26.41 21.30
CA SER A 78 33.04 26.18 19.94
C SER A 78 32.82 24.72 19.55
N PHE A 79 32.81 24.41 18.26
CA PHE A 79 32.62 23.06 17.75
C PHE A 79 33.80 22.65 16.85
N ASN A 80 34.38 21.47 17.10
CA ASN A 80 35.29 20.86 16.14
C ASN A 80 34.47 20.38 14.93
N VAL A 81 34.68 21.00 13.77
CA VAL A 81 34.02 20.63 12.51
C VAL A 81 35.01 19.83 11.67
N GLU A 82 34.96 18.51 11.81
CA GLU A 82 35.69 17.63 10.89
C GLU A 82 34.99 17.63 9.53
N MET A 83 35.71 18.08 8.49
CA MET A 83 35.24 17.97 7.12
C MET A 83 35.32 16.49 6.73
N PRO A 84 34.22 15.85 6.28
CA PRO A 84 34.25 14.45 5.89
C PRO A 84 35.32 14.22 4.80
N THR A 85 36.29 13.34 5.05
CA THR A 85 37.41 13.05 4.13
C THR A 85 37.04 12.11 2.99
N MET A 86 35.74 11.83 2.79
CA MET A 86 35.25 10.91 1.77
C MET A 86 35.35 11.59 0.40
N LEU A 87 36.49 11.39 -0.27
CA LEU A 87 36.70 11.83 -1.64
C LEU A 87 36.23 10.75 -2.64
N PRO A 88 35.55 11.15 -3.72
CA PRO A 88 35.15 12.52 -4.02
C PRO A 88 33.93 12.93 -3.18
N LEU A 89 33.98 14.15 -2.64
CA LEU A 89 32.78 14.79 -2.07
C LEU A 89 31.71 14.77 -3.17
N PRO A 90 30.50 14.24 -2.92
CA PRO A 90 29.43 14.40 -3.87
C PRO A 90 29.23 15.90 -4.13
N PRO A 91 28.95 16.33 -5.38
CA PRO A 91 28.68 17.72 -5.67
C PRO A 91 27.59 18.24 -4.71
N GLU A 92 27.68 19.50 -4.26
CA GLU A 92 26.67 20.14 -3.42
C GLU A 92 25.28 19.91 -4.05
N LYS A 93 24.56 18.92 -3.53
CA LYS A 93 23.15 18.73 -3.84
C LYS A 93 22.42 19.57 -2.82
N GLU A 94 21.65 20.53 -3.31
CA GLU A 94 20.66 21.27 -2.52
C GLU A 94 19.87 20.27 -1.65
N ASP A 95 19.73 20.61 -0.37
CA ASP A 95 19.18 19.73 0.65
C ASP A 95 17.79 19.21 0.22
N MET A 96 17.54 17.93 0.48
CA MET A 96 16.36 17.22 0.00
C MET A 96 15.07 17.90 0.52
N HIS A 97 15.10 18.46 1.72
CA HIS A 97 13.96 19.18 2.29
C HIS A 97 13.71 20.53 1.61
N SER A 98 14.78 21.26 1.27
CA SER A 98 14.76 22.53 0.53
C SER A 98 14.15 22.37 -0.88
N ARG A 99 14.32 21.19 -1.48
CA ARG A 99 13.76 20.82 -2.79
C ARG A 99 12.27 20.45 -2.69
N ILE A 100 11.90 19.61 -1.72
CA ILE A 100 10.51 19.22 -1.46
C ILE A 100 9.63 20.46 -1.19
N ALA A 101 10.16 21.44 -0.44
CA ALA A 101 9.47 22.69 -0.10
C ALA A 101 9.15 23.60 -1.32
N ARG A 102 9.73 23.34 -2.50
CA ARG A 102 9.55 24.17 -3.69
C ARG A 102 8.68 23.51 -4.76
N THR A 103 8.24 22.27 -4.55
CA THR A 103 7.42 21.53 -5.50
C THR A 103 5.98 22.05 -5.46
N PRO A 104 5.50 22.76 -6.49
CA PRO A 104 4.10 23.18 -6.55
C PRO A 104 3.21 21.95 -6.76
N ALA A 105 1.96 22.01 -6.29
CA ALA A 105 0.91 21.06 -6.67
C ALA A 105 0.83 20.99 -8.22
N ILE A 106 1.10 19.81 -8.79
CA ILE A 106 1.28 19.66 -10.23
C ILE A 106 -0.07 19.60 -10.95
N ALA A 107 -0.12 20.27 -12.11
CA ALA A 107 -1.23 20.29 -13.04
C ALA A 107 -1.53 18.91 -13.66
N ARG A 108 -2.83 18.67 -13.90
CA ARG A 108 -3.38 17.45 -14.52
C ARG A 108 -2.75 17.18 -15.89
N SER A 109 -2.19 15.99 -16.10
CA SER A 109 -1.82 15.51 -17.44
C SER A 109 -3.05 15.08 -18.22
N ALA A 110 -2.97 15.14 -19.56
CA ALA A 110 -4.08 14.84 -20.45
C ALA A 110 -4.28 13.33 -20.60
N PHE A 111 -5.51 12.87 -20.39
CA PHE A 111 -5.96 11.49 -20.61
C PHE A 111 -5.77 11.05 -22.07
N ALA A 112 -5.71 9.74 -22.30
CA ALA A 112 -5.84 9.15 -23.64
C ALA A 112 -7.11 9.67 -24.33
N THR A 113 -7.02 9.91 -25.65
CA THR A 113 -8.12 10.46 -26.45
C THR A 113 -9.38 9.60 -26.30
N PRO A 114 -10.47 10.12 -25.71
CA PRO A 114 -11.70 9.38 -25.54
C PRO A 114 -12.32 8.99 -26.89
N GLN A 115 -13.20 7.99 -26.87
CA GLN A 115 -14.19 7.80 -27.93
C GLN A 115 -14.83 9.15 -28.31
N THR A 116 -15.09 9.39 -29.59
CA THR A 116 -15.57 10.68 -30.10
C THR A 116 -16.91 11.13 -29.50
N SER A 117 -17.66 10.20 -28.90
CA SER A 117 -18.80 10.52 -28.04
C SER A 117 -19.08 9.40 -27.02
N PRO A 118 -19.63 9.73 -25.84
CA PRO A 118 -20.06 8.74 -24.85
C PRO A 118 -21.33 8.01 -25.31
N ASN A 119 -21.58 6.80 -24.80
CA ASN A 119 -22.81 6.05 -25.07
C ASN A 119 -24.05 6.91 -24.68
N PRO A 120 -24.97 7.23 -25.62
CA PRO A 120 -26.13 8.07 -25.34
C PRO A 120 -27.05 7.53 -24.24
N ASN A 121 -27.15 6.20 -24.09
CA ASN A 121 -27.95 5.58 -23.03
C ASN A 121 -27.30 5.75 -21.66
N LEU A 122 -25.98 5.66 -21.58
CA LEU A 122 -25.25 5.97 -20.36
C LEU A 122 -25.43 7.45 -20.01
N LEU A 123 -25.33 8.35 -20.98
CA LEU A 123 -25.58 9.78 -20.74
C LEU A 123 -27.01 10.05 -20.27
N ASN A 124 -28.01 9.37 -20.83
CA ASN A 124 -29.39 9.51 -20.39
C ASN A 124 -29.62 8.94 -18.98
N LEU A 125 -28.98 7.81 -18.66
CA LEU A 125 -28.99 7.25 -17.29
C LEU A 125 -28.35 8.24 -16.32
N LEU A 126 -27.17 8.77 -16.64
CA LEU A 126 -26.47 9.76 -15.81
C LEU A 126 -27.29 11.04 -15.65
N LYS A 127 -27.98 11.52 -16.70
CA LYS A 127 -28.92 12.66 -16.62
C LYS A 127 -30.12 12.41 -15.71
N SER A 128 -30.53 11.16 -15.52
CA SER A 128 -31.62 10.80 -14.61
C SER A 128 -31.18 10.68 -13.16
N MET A 129 -29.86 10.62 -12.91
CA MET A 129 -29.32 10.66 -11.56
C MET A 129 -29.30 12.12 -11.07
N PRO A 130 -29.60 12.38 -9.79
CA PRO A 130 -29.50 13.72 -9.24
C PRO A 130 -28.05 14.20 -9.30
N ASP A 131 -27.84 15.47 -9.64
CA ASP A 131 -26.54 16.11 -9.48
C ASP A 131 -26.17 16.14 -7.99
N VAL A 132 -25.02 15.56 -7.66
CA VAL A 132 -24.47 15.58 -6.30
C VAL A 132 -23.29 16.54 -6.28
N THR A 133 -23.40 17.60 -5.48
CA THR A 133 -22.31 18.55 -5.27
C THR A 133 -21.30 18.00 -4.27
N ALA A 134 -20.05 18.49 -4.32
CA ALA A 134 -19.02 18.09 -3.37
C ALA A 134 -19.43 18.35 -1.90
N GLN A 135 -20.29 19.35 -1.66
CA GLN A 135 -20.81 19.69 -0.33
C GLN A 135 -21.82 18.68 0.22
N GLN A 136 -22.44 17.87 -0.66
CA GLN A 136 -23.38 16.82 -0.27
C GLN A 136 -22.69 15.49 0.02
N LEU A 137 -21.39 15.39 -0.27
CA LEU A 137 -20.61 14.19 0.00
C LEU A 137 -20.07 14.22 1.42
N ASN A 138 -20.02 13.05 2.06
CA ASN A 138 -19.26 12.86 3.29
C ASN A 138 -17.82 12.46 2.89
N PRO A 139 -16.83 13.37 2.94
CA PRO A 139 -15.47 13.02 2.58
C PRO A 139 -14.87 12.05 3.58
N PHE A 140 -13.99 11.17 3.12
CA PHE A 140 -13.20 10.37 4.05
C PHE A 140 -12.22 11.28 4.80
N PRO A 141 -12.00 11.06 6.11
CA PRO A 141 -10.85 11.64 6.80
C PRO A 141 -9.58 11.36 6.01
N GLY A 142 -8.72 12.36 5.82
CA GLY A 142 -7.57 12.20 4.94
C GLY A 142 -6.41 11.41 5.55
N GLU A 143 -5.49 10.97 4.70
CA GLU A 143 -4.32 10.14 5.06
C GLU A 143 -3.45 10.72 6.18
N SER A 144 -3.48 12.04 6.43
CA SER A 144 -2.76 12.68 7.55
C SER A 144 -3.26 12.21 8.91
N PHE A 145 -4.52 11.77 8.99
CA PHE A 145 -5.16 11.26 10.19
C PHE A 145 -5.00 9.74 10.36
N ASP A 146 -4.40 9.06 9.37
CA ASP A 146 -4.19 7.61 9.41
C ASP A 146 -2.82 7.30 10.04
N HIS A 147 -2.73 7.59 11.33
CA HIS A 147 -1.47 7.57 12.06
C HIS A 147 -1.57 6.82 13.38
N VAL A 148 -1.35 5.50 13.33
CA VAL A 148 -1.27 4.64 14.50
C VAL A 148 0.17 4.20 14.71
N VAL A 149 0.74 4.69 15.81
CA VAL A 149 2.13 4.52 16.24
C VAL A 149 2.23 3.51 17.39
N PRO A 150 3.39 2.87 17.60
CA PRO A 150 3.58 1.97 18.72
C PRO A 150 3.62 2.75 20.04
N ASN A 151 2.92 2.22 21.05
CA ASN A 151 2.91 2.77 22.40
C ASN A 151 4.32 2.70 23.02
N ALA A 152 4.56 3.43 24.12
CA ALA A 152 5.83 3.41 24.84
C ALA A 152 6.33 2.01 25.24
N GLY A 153 5.42 1.07 25.51
CA GLY A 153 5.74 -0.33 25.82
C GLY A 153 6.02 -1.22 24.60
N GLY A 154 5.92 -0.67 23.40
CA GLY A 154 5.99 -1.40 22.13
C GLY A 154 4.63 -1.60 21.46
N PRO A 155 4.60 -2.34 20.34
CA PRO A 155 3.39 -2.56 19.57
C PRO A 155 2.49 -3.59 20.30
N ASN A 156 1.25 -3.20 20.59
CA ASN A 156 0.22 -4.07 21.16
C ASN A 156 -0.94 -4.33 20.18
N GLY A 157 -0.77 -3.96 18.92
CA GLY A 157 -1.79 -3.97 17.89
C GLY A 157 -1.20 -3.70 16.53
N PHE A 158 -2.04 -3.38 15.55
CA PHE A 158 -1.62 -2.95 14.22
C PHE A 158 -1.08 -1.52 14.21
N LEU A 159 -0.13 -1.28 13.32
CA LEU A 159 0.40 0.04 12.99
C LEU A 159 0.05 0.41 11.55
N THR A 160 -0.14 1.70 11.27
CA THR A 160 -0.40 2.19 9.91
C THR A 160 0.86 2.21 9.05
N SER A 161 0.68 2.24 7.73
CA SER A 161 1.74 2.34 6.73
C SER A 161 2.64 3.56 6.91
N SER A 162 2.16 4.61 7.60
CA SER A 162 2.94 5.78 8.01
C SER A 162 4.20 5.42 8.81
N GLN A 163 4.19 4.26 9.51
CA GLN A 163 5.33 3.75 10.27
C GLN A 163 6.33 2.97 9.39
N CYS A 164 5.95 2.60 8.18
CA CYS A 164 6.80 1.89 7.22
C CYS A 164 7.40 2.84 6.19
N MET A 165 6.65 3.87 5.78
CA MET A 165 7.00 4.70 4.62
C MET A 165 8.34 5.42 4.73
N GLY A 166 8.78 5.80 5.93
CA GLY A 166 10.05 6.49 6.12
C GLY A 166 11.24 5.68 5.59
N CYS A 167 11.22 4.36 5.82
CA CYS A 167 12.28 3.44 5.37
C CYS A 167 11.95 2.80 4.01
N HIS A 168 10.68 2.45 3.77
CA HIS A 168 10.25 1.66 2.61
C HIS A 168 9.74 2.51 1.42
N SER A 169 10.15 3.79 1.35
CA SER A 169 9.96 4.65 0.18
C SER A 169 11.26 4.84 -0.57
N ALA A 170 11.18 5.22 -1.85
CA ALA A 170 12.35 5.42 -2.70
C ALA A 170 13.24 6.60 -2.28
N THR A 171 14.47 6.57 -2.75
CA THR A 171 15.46 7.64 -2.67
C THR A 171 16.18 7.74 -4.01
N ASN A 172 17.06 8.72 -4.18
CA ASN A 172 17.87 8.82 -5.40
C ASN A 172 18.70 7.55 -5.70
N ASP A 173 18.97 6.72 -4.69
CA ASP A 173 19.91 5.60 -4.79
C ASP A 173 19.24 4.23 -4.75
N ASP A 174 18.02 4.11 -4.20
CA ASP A 174 17.32 2.83 -4.01
C ASP A 174 15.83 2.92 -4.40
N MET A 175 15.31 1.79 -4.90
CA MET A 175 13.90 1.58 -5.25
C MET A 175 13.33 2.51 -6.34
N LEU A 176 14.21 3.04 -7.18
CA LEU A 176 13.84 3.82 -8.38
C LEU A 176 14.15 3.05 -9.66
N TYR A 177 13.30 3.27 -10.66
CA TYR A 177 13.62 2.98 -12.04
C TYR A 177 13.99 4.28 -12.76
N PRO A 178 15.27 4.49 -13.11
CA PRO A 178 15.78 5.80 -13.53
C PRO A 178 15.34 6.21 -14.96
N PHE A 179 14.85 5.27 -15.76
CA PHE A 179 14.41 5.52 -17.13
C PHE A 179 12.87 5.56 -17.18
N GLY A 180 12.24 6.68 -16.84
CA GLY A 180 10.96 6.99 -17.49
C GLY A 180 11.18 7.03 -19.01
N GLU A 181 10.17 6.83 -19.85
CA GLU A 181 10.37 7.00 -21.30
C GLU A 181 10.99 8.38 -21.60
N SER A 182 11.78 8.52 -22.67
CA SER A 182 12.59 9.71 -22.99
C SER A 182 11.93 11.05 -22.58
N ASN A 183 12.60 11.84 -21.71
CA ASN A 183 12.13 13.08 -21.05
C ASN A 183 11.16 12.93 -19.85
N GLN A 184 10.90 11.73 -19.35
CA GLN A 184 10.01 11.53 -18.19
C GLN A 184 10.77 11.39 -16.86
N LYS A 185 10.07 11.76 -15.78
CA LYS A 185 10.50 11.62 -14.39
C LYS A 185 10.88 10.15 -14.06
N PRO A 186 11.79 9.90 -13.09
CA PRO A 186 12.03 8.54 -12.59
C PRO A 186 10.75 7.88 -12.08
N ILE A 187 10.66 6.55 -12.13
CA ILE A 187 9.52 5.81 -11.59
C ILE A 187 9.87 5.30 -10.20
N ASN A 188 9.04 5.61 -9.22
CA ASN A 188 9.19 5.13 -7.84
C ASN A 188 8.55 3.74 -7.72
N LEU A 189 9.40 2.72 -7.56
CA LEU A 189 9.02 1.31 -7.43
C LEU A 189 9.17 0.81 -5.98
N SER A 190 9.23 1.72 -5.01
CA SER A 190 9.32 1.35 -3.60
C SER A 190 8.07 0.63 -3.12
N PRO A 191 8.18 -0.27 -2.13
CA PRO A 191 7.04 -1.04 -1.64
C PRO A 191 5.90 -0.12 -1.21
N TYR A 192 6.23 0.98 -0.52
CA TYR A 192 5.23 1.93 -0.05
C TYR A 192 4.48 2.62 -1.20
N THR A 193 5.19 3.17 -2.19
CA THR A 193 4.57 3.90 -3.32
C THR A 193 3.70 3.00 -4.19
N GLU A 194 4.15 1.79 -4.50
CA GLU A 194 3.35 0.90 -5.32
C GLU A 194 2.13 0.39 -4.55
N TRP A 195 2.30 0.00 -3.29
CA TRP A 195 1.21 -0.47 -2.44
C TRP A 195 0.13 0.61 -2.27
N ARG A 196 0.50 1.85 -1.93
CA ARG A 196 -0.47 2.93 -1.69
C ARG A 196 -1.29 3.29 -2.92
N ALA A 197 -0.74 3.04 -4.11
CA ALA A 197 -1.39 3.28 -5.39
C ALA A 197 -2.15 2.04 -5.91
N SER A 198 -2.01 0.89 -5.25
CA SER A 198 -2.75 -0.33 -5.57
C SER A 198 -4.15 -0.31 -4.94
N MET A 199 -5.05 -1.16 -5.45
CA MET A 199 -6.35 -1.33 -4.81
C MET A 199 -6.26 -1.96 -3.41
N MET A 200 -5.11 -2.55 -3.01
CA MET A 200 -4.90 -3.00 -1.64
C MET A 200 -4.74 -1.82 -0.67
N GLY A 201 -3.87 -0.85 -1.01
CA GLY A 201 -3.70 0.37 -0.22
C GLY A 201 -4.92 1.30 -0.26
N LEU A 202 -5.72 1.21 -1.32
CA LEU A 202 -6.92 2.03 -1.51
C LEU A 202 -8.21 1.35 -1.00
N ALA A 203 -8.15 0.10 -0.56
CA ALA A 203 -9.33 -0.73 -0.27
C ALA A 203 -10.27 -0.14 0.77
N GLY A 204 -9.73 0.52 1.81
CA GLY A 204 -10.51 1.13 2.89
C GLY A 204 -11.29 2.37 2.44
N ARG A 205 -10.93 2.95 1.30
CA ARG A 205 -11.45 4.19 0.74
C ARG A 205 -12.16 3.98 -0.61
N ASP A 206 -12.23 2.73 -1.09
CA ASP A 206 -12.72 2.40 -2.43
C ASP A 206 -14.22 2.71 -2.57
N PRO A 207 -14.62 3.75 -3.34
CA PRO A 207 -16.01 4.12 -3.46
C PRO A 207 -16.88 3.04 -4.11
N ILE A 208 -16.30 2.14 -4.91
CA ILE A 208 -17.01 1.00 -5.52
C ILE A 208 -17.38 -0.01 -4.43
N PHE A 209 -16.44 -0.31 -3.53
CA PHE A 209 -16.68 -1.15 -2.37
C PHE A 209 -17.76 -0.54 -1.46
N HIS A 210 -17.63 0.73 -1.10
CA HIS A 210 -18.59 1.39 -0.21
C HIS A 210 -20.00 1.43 -0.81
N ALA A 211 -20.13 1.63 -2.13
CA ALA A 211 -21.42 1.54 -2.82
C ALA A 211 -22.02 0.13 -2.79
N GLN A 212 -21.20 -0.92 -2.96
CA GLN A 212 -21.66 -2.30 -2.82
C GLN A 212 -22.11 -2.60 -1.39
N LEU A 213 -21.34 -2.18 -0.38
CA LEU A 213 -21.66 -2.38 1.02
C LEU A 213 -22.98 -1.70 1.42
N GLU A 214 -23.21 -0.47 0.98
CA GLU A 214 -24.50 0.22 1.20
C GLU A 214 -25.67 -0.48 0.49
N SER A 215 -25.44 -1.05 -0.70
CA SER A 215 -26.45 -1.81 -1.42
C SER A 215 -26.85 -3.08 -0.65
N GLU A 216 -25.89 -3.83 -0.12
CA GLU A 216 -26.16 -5.03 0.70
C GLU A 216 -26.95 -4.68 1.97
N LYS A 217 -26.58 -3.58 2.66
CA LYS A 217 -27.30 -3.09 3.84
C LYS A 217 -28.72 -2.63 3.53
N THR A 218 -28.93 -2.04 2.36
CA THR A 218 -30.26 -1.64 1.90
C THR A 218 -31.13 -2.85 1.60
N LEU A 219 -30.56 -3.91 1.01
CA LEU A 219 -31.27 -5.15 0.72
C LEU A 219 -31.58 -5.97 1.97
N TYR A 220 -30.68 -5.97 2.97
CA TYR A 220 -30.89 -6.69 4.23
C TYR A 220 -30.59 -5.82 5.47
N PRO A 221 -31.49 -4.87 5.83
CA PRO A 221 -31.26 -3.94 6.93
C PRO A 221 -31.05 -4.61 8.31
N SER A 222 -31.63 -5.81 8.50
CA SER A 222 -31.45 -6.62 9.71
C SER A 222 -30.06 -7.27 9.83
N ARG A 223 -29.22 -7.14 8.80
CA ARG A 223 -27.86 -7.74 8.71
C ARG A 223 -26.74 -6.71 8.58
N THR A 224 -27.02 -5.43 8.82
CA THR A 224 -26.02 -4.35 8.75
C THR A 224 -24.72 -4.67 9.50
N GLU A 225 -24.80 -5.10 10.75
CA GLU A 225 -23.61 -5.45 11.56
C GLU A 225 -22.81 -6.62 10.96
N PHE A 226 -23.49 -7.59 10.34
CA PHE A 226 -22.84 -8.71 9.67
C PHE A 226 -22.03 -8.23 8.46
N PHE A 227 -22.62 -7.39 7.60
CA PHE A 227 -21.92 -6.90 6.40
C PHE A 227 -20.78 -5.97 6.76
N ASP A 228 -21.01 -5.02 7.67
CA ASP A 228 -19.95 -4.13 8.14
C ASP A 228 -18.77 -4.97 8.65
N ASN A 229 -18.98 -5.86 9.63
CA ASN A 229 -17.86 -6.61 10.19
C ASN A 229 -17.21 -7.56 9.18
N THR A 230 -17.99 -8.24 8.33
CA THR A 230 -17.47 -9.27 7.42
C THR A 230 -16.70 -8.65 6.27
N CYS A 231 -17.21 -7.61 5.62
CA CYS A 231 -16.57 -7.01 4.46
C CYS A 231 -15.26 -6.29 4.85
N TYR A 232 -15.21 -5.69 6.04
CA TYR A 232 -13.98 -5.04 6.53
C TYR A 232 -12.88 -6.03 6.95
N ARG A 233 -13.14 -7.35 7.05
CA ARG A 233 -12.08 -8.37 7.18
C ARG A 233 -11.11 -8.38 6.00
N CYS A 234 -11.55 -7.91 4.83
CA CYS A 234 -10.76 -7.84 3.61
C CYS A 234 -10.49 -6.40 3.15
N HIS A 235 -11.40 -5.44 3.39
CA HIS A 235 -11.28 -4.07 2.86
C HIS A 235 -10.66 -3.05 3.83
N GLY A 236 -10.78 -3.26 5.14
CA GLY A 236 -10.23 -2.39 6.20
C GLY A 236 -9.67 -3.23 7.33
N VAL A 237 -8.83 -4.19 6.94
CA VAL A 237 -8.40 -5.36 7.70
C VAL A 237 -7.96 -4.99 9.10
N MET A 238 -7.02 -4.03 9.21
CA MET A 238 -6.40 -3.71 10.48
C MET A 238 -7.40 -3.07 11.46
N GLY A 239 -8.30 -2.21 10.97
CA GLY A 239 -9.31 -1.59 11.82
C GLY A 239 -10.31 -2.61 12.36
N GLN A 240 -10.79 -3.50 11.48
CA GLN A 240 -11.70 -4.57 11.85
C GLN A 240 -11.08 -5.53 12.86
N ARG A 241 -9.85 -5.97 12.62
CA ARG A 241 -9.15 -6.87 13.53
C ARG A 241 -8.80 -6.20 14.84
N GLN A 242 -8.40 -4.92 14.81
CA GLN A 242 -8.01 -4.22 16.03
C GLN A 242 -9.19 -3.97 16.97
N VAL A 243 -10.39 -3.68 16.46
CA VAL A 243 -11.56 -3.49 17.34
C VAL A 243 -12.01 -4.82 17.98
N GLU A 244 -11.91 -5.93 17.25
CA GLU A 244 -12.15 -7.26 17.81
C GLU A 244 -11.11 -7.59 18.89
N LEU A 245 -9.82 -7.28 18.66
CA LEU A 245 -8.75 -7.51 19.64
C LEU A 245 -8.90 -6.64 20.91
N ASP A 246 -9.21 -5.35 20.75
CA ASP A 246 -9.25 -4.41 21.87
C ASP A 246 -10.55 -4.50 22.67
N ARG A 247 -11.68 -4.75 21.99
CA ARG A 247 -13.03 -4.59 22.57
C ARG A 247 -13.91 -5.83 22.47
N ASN A 248 -13.51 -6.85 21.71
CA ASN A 248 -14.35 -8.01 21.38
C ASN A 248 -15.72 -7.58 20.80
N GLN A 249 -15.69 -6.60 19.91
CA GLN A 249 -16.87 -6.01 19.26
C GLN A 249 -16.73 -6.05 17.73
N PRO A 250 -17.85 -6.14 17.00
CA PRO A 250 -17.84 -6.06 15.54
C PRO A 250 -17.45 -4.65 15.09
N PHE A 251 -16.74 -4.59 13.97
CA PHE A 251 -16.48 -3.33 13.29
C PHE A 251 -17.76 -2.78 12.66
N LYS A 252 -17.96 -1.47 12.78
CA LYS A 252 -19.10 -0.75 12.19
C LYS A 252 -18.60 0.17 11.10
N HIS A 253 -19.33 0.27 9.99
CA HIS A 253 -18.91 1.08 8.86
C HIS A 253 -18.70 2.56 9.23
N SER A 254 -19.46 3.09 10.18
CA SER A 254 -19.28 4.45 10.70
C SER A 254 -17.90 4.72 11.28
N MET A 255 -17.20 3.70 11.78
CA MET A 255 -15.85 3.83 12.35
C MET A 255 -14.83 4.31 11.31
N VAL A 256 -15.03 3.99 10.02
CA VAL A 256 -14.14 4.47 8.94
C VAL A 256 -14.13 5.99 8.81
N PHE A 257 -15.18 6.68 9.28
CA PHE A 257 -15.26 8.13 9.26
C PHE A 257 -14.81 8.80 10.56
N ALA A 258 -14.42 8.02 11.59
CA ALA A 258 -13.95 8.56 12.86
C ALA A 258 -12.63 9.33 12.70
N LEU A 259 -12.56 10.51 13.30
CA LEU A 259 -11.39 11.37 13.39
C LEU A 259 -10.47 10.94 14.54
N PRO A 260 -9.20 11.38 14.58
CA PRO A 260 -8.23 10.92 15.58
C PRO A 260 -8.68 11.07 17.04
N ASP A 261 -9.39 12.16 17.37
CA ASP A 261 -9.85 12.44 18.73
C ASP A 261 -11.16 11.71 19.10
N ASP A 262 -11.80 11.04 18.13
CA ASP A 262 -12.99 10.25 18.38
C ASP A 262 -12.65 8.92 19.07
N PRO A 263 -13.56 8.33 19.87
CA PRO A 263 -13.34 7.03 20.52
C PRO A 263 -12.98 5.90 19.54
N ASP A 264 -13.41 6.01 18.28
CA ASP A 264 -13.15 5.02 17.23
C ASP A 264 -12.04 5.44 16.25
N GLY A 265 -11.40 6.60 16.48
CA GLY A 265 -10.40 7.20 15.58
C GLY A 265 -9.27 6.26 15.19
N LYS A 266 -8.74 5.50 16.16
CA LYS A 266 -7.71 4.47 15.94
C LYS A 266 -8.17 3.40 14.95
N TYR A 267 -9.40 2.88 15.10
CA TYR A 267 -9.91 1.82 14.23
C TYR A 267 -10.26 2.35 12.85
N GLY A 268 -10.76 3.60 12.79
CA GLY A 268 -10.98 4.30 11.53
C GLY A 268 -9.69 4.49 10.74
N ALA A 269 -8.62 4.98 11.40
CA ALA A 269 -7.30 5.15 10.80
C ALA A 269 -6.76 3.84 10.24
N LEU A 270 -6.80 2.75 11.02
CA LEU A 270 -6.36 1.43 10.59
C LEU A 270 -7.21 0.85 9.46
N ALA A 271 -8.51 1.13 9.41
CA ALA A 271 -9.40 0.65 8.35
C ALA A 271 -9.18 1.39 7.04
N ARG A 272 -8.98 2.72 7.09
CA ARG A 272 -8.73 3.57 5.90
C ARG A 272 -7.40 3.30 5.23
N ASP A 273 -6.40 2.84 6.00
CA ASP A 273 -5.11 2.38 5.50
C ASP A 273 -5.23 1.05 4.70
N GLY A 274 -6.43 0.48 4.56
CA GLY A 274 -6.73 -0.61 3.63
C GLY A 274 -6.10 -1.96 4.01
N VAL A 275 -5.69 -2.73 3.00
CA VAL A 275 -4.91 -3.96 3.17
C VAL A 275 -3.44 -3.57 3.28
N SER A 276 -3.06 -3.04 4.44
CA SER A 276 -1.75 -2.41 4.69
C SER A 276 -0.61 -3.40 4.96
N CYS A 277 0.59 -2.85 5.11
CA CYS A 277 1.83 -3.59 5.37
C CYS A 277 1.66 -4.57 6.53
N ASP A 278 1.18 -4.09 7.68
CA ASP A 278 1.06 -4.91 8.89
C ASP A 278 -0.06 -5.96 8.78
N ALA A 279 -1.08 -5.71 7.95
CA ALA A 279 -2.11 -6.72 7.66
C ALA A 279 -1.52 -7.95 6.95
N CYS A 280 -0.76 -7.77 5.86
CA CYS A 280 -0.17 -8.88 5.11
C CYS A 280 1.05 -9.48 5.83
N HIS A 281 1.94 -8.64 6.34
CA HIS A 281 3.21 -9.09 6.93
C HIS A 281 3.04 -9.73 8.33
N ARG A 282 1.85 -9.65 8.94
CA ARG A 282 1.54 -10.38 10.19
C ARG A 282 0.63 -11.59 10.01
N ILE A 283 0.24 -11.94 8.79
CA ILE A 283 -0.51 -13.17 8.56
C ILE A 283 0.35 -14.35 9.02
N ALA A 284 -0.18 -15.16 9.94
CA ALA A 284 0.47 -16.38 10.39
C ALA A 284 0.34 -17.48 9.34
N LYS A 285 1.31 -18.40 9.31
CA LYS A 285 1.29 -19.58 8.42
C LYS A 285 0.11 -20.51 8.67
N GLU A 286 -0.42 -20.52 9.88
CA GLU A 286 -1.39 -21.51 10.34
C GLU A 286 -2.70 -21.45 9.54
N GLY A 287 -3.08 -22.59 8.94
CA GLY A 287 -4.35 -22.78 8.26
C GLY A 287 -4.47 -22.17 6.86
N LEU A 288 -3.44 -21.49 6.36
CA LEU A 288 -3.48 -20.85 5.03
C LEU A 288 -3.84 -21.84 3.92
N GLY A 289 -4.63 -21.36 2.96
CA GLY A 289 -5.10 -22.16 1.82
C GLY A 289 -6.26 -23.10 2.15
N THR A 290 -6.82 -23.03 3.36
CA THR A 290 -7.94 -23.86 3.79
C THR A 290 -9.19 -23.00 4.09
N PRO A 291 -10.39 -23.60 4.12
CA PRO A 291 -11.62 -22.91 4.49
C PRO A 291 -11.56 -22.14 5.83
N ALA A 292 -10.68 -22.54 6.75
CA ALA A 292 -10.53 -21.87 8.04
C ALA A 292 -9.98 -20.43 7.93
N THR A 293 -9.31 -20.07 6.84
CA THR A 293 -8.71 -18.73 6.65
C THR A 293 -9.39 -17.90 5.56
N PHE A 294 -10.32 -18.49 4.80
CA PHE A 294 -11.08 -17.80 3.76
C PHE A 294 -12.01 -16.73 4.36
N THR A 295 -12.50 -15.83 3.50
CA THR A 295 -13.29 -14.65 3.90
C THR A 295 -12.56 -13.81 4.97
N GLY A 296 -11.25 -13.65 4.79
CA GLY A 296 -10.40 -12.82 5.61
C GLY A 296 -10.20 -13.33 7.04
N GLN A 297 -10.39 -14.64 7.30
CA GLN A 297 -10.34 -15.24 8.66
C GLN A 297 -8.96 -15.78 9.06
N PHE A 298 -7.90 -15.37 8.36
CA PHE A 298 -6.53 -15.75 8.69
C PHE A 298 -6.13 -15.39 10.12
N LYS A 299 -5.15 -16.14 10.65
CA LYS A 299 -4.56 -15.91 11.96
C LYS A 299 -3.42 -14.91 11.89
N LEU A 300 -3.11 -14.31 13.03
CA LEU A 300 -2.06 -13.29 13.15
C LEU A 300 -0.90 -13.80 13.97
N ASP A 301 0.31 -13.44 13.54
CA ASP A 301 1.50 -13.49 14.37
C ASP A 301 1.49 -12.36 15.42
N PRO A 302 2.33 -12.46 16.47
CA PRO A 302 2.44 -11.43 17.50
C PRO A 302 2.68 -10.02 16.94
N ALA A 303 2.19 -8.99 17.64
CA ALA A 303 2.27 -7.58 17.20
C ALA A 303 3.70 -7.03 17.07
N ASN A 304 4.69 -7.70 17.63
CA ASN A 304 6.09 -7.32 17.57
C ASN A 304 6.90 -8.11 16.52
N ALA A 305 6.24 -8.77 15.56
CA ALA A 305 6.89 -9.55 14.52
C ALA A 305 6.27 -9.28 13.15
N VAL A 306 7.11 -9.16 12.12
CA VAL A 306 6.67 -9.08 10.72
C VAL A 306 7.45 -10.06 9.85
N ASN A 307 6.75 -10.68 8.92
CA ASN A 307 7.24 -11.75 8.06
C ASN A 307 7.71 -11.17 6.72
N GLY A 308 8.86 -11.60 6.19
CA GLY A 308 9.37 -11.17 4.88
C GLY A 308 9.93 -12.35 4.07
N PRO A 309 10.05 -12.21 2.73
CA PRO A 309 10.49 -13.32 1.87
C PRO A 309 12.01 -13.54 1.89
N TYR A 310 12.77 -12.65 2.53
CA TYR A 310 14.23 -12.64 2.53
C TYR A 310 14.81 -13.09 3.87
N ASP A 311 15.95 -13.76 3.80
CA ASP A 311 16.80 -14.05 4.95
C ASP A 311 17.86 -12.95 5.16
N GLN A 312 18.73 -13.14 6.16
CA GLN A 312 19.86 -12.23 6.46
C GLN A 312 19.40 -10.77 6.58
N LEU A 313 18.57 -10.50 7.58
CA LEU A 313 17.91 -9.23 7.79
C LEU A 313 18.70 -8.35 8.76
N ALA A 314 18.78 -7.05 8.47
CA ALA A 314 19.11 -6.05 9.47
C ALA A 314 17.87 -5.84 10.35
N THR A 315 17.95 -6.18 11.64
CA THR A 315 16.79 -6.17 12.55
C THR A 315 16.77 -4.98 13.49
N VAL A 316 17.93 -4.40 13.79
CA VAL A 316 18.09 -3.30 14.76
C VAL A 316 17.24 -2.07 14.40
N PRO A 317 17.19 -1.59 13.14
CA PRO A 317 16.41 -0.40 12.82
C PRO A 317 14.92 -0.55 13.15
N MET A 318 14.26 -1.61 12.69
CA MET A 318 12.83 -1.81 13.00
C MET A 318 12.59 -2.05 14.49
N LYS A 319 13.51 -2.75 15.16
CA LYS A 319 13.43 -2.98 16.59
C LYS A 319 13.55 -1.69 17.39
N ASN A 320 14.42 -0.77 16.98
CA ASN A 320 14.62 0.53 17.63
C ASN A 320 13.50 1.52 17.30
N ALA A 321 13.01 1.53 16.06
CA ALA A 321 11.96 2.44 15.62
C ALA A 321 10.59 2.08 16.23
N MET A 322 10.25 0.79 16.23
CA MET A 322 8.88 0.36 16.46
C MET A 322 8.73 -0.79 17.47
N GLY A 323 9.83 -1.38 17.94
CA GLY A 323 9.78 -2.59 18.77
C GLY A 323 9.41 -3.84 17.97
N ILE A 324 9.48 -3.78 16.64
CA ILE A 324 9.11 -4.87 15.72
C ILE A 324 10.37 -5.61 15.25
N THR A 325 10.30 -6.95 15.25
CA THR A 325 11.36 -7.81 14.71
C THR A 325 10.98 -8.33 13.32
N PRO A 326 11.69 -7.93 12.25
CA PRO A 326 11.50 -8.54 10.94
C PRO A 326 12.13 -9.93 10.92
N ARG A 327 11.45 -10.90 10.31
CA ARG A 327 11.92 -12.28 10.19
C ARG A 327 11.64 -12.86 8.82
N PHE A 328 12.46 -13.82 8.41
CA PHE A 328 12.16 -14.65 7.25
C PHE A 328 10.95 -15.54 7.53
N ALA A 329 10.00 -15.58 6.60
CA ALA A 329 8.92 -16.57 6.63
C ALA A 329 8.59 -17.02 5.20
N ASP A 330 8.55 -18.34 4.99
CA ASP A 330 8.36 -18.92 3.66
C ASP A 330 6.93 -18.75 3.13
N HIS A 331 5.93 -18.76 4.02
CA HIS A 331 4.51 -18.66 3.66
C HIS A 331 4.13 -17.33 3.01
N ILE A 332 4.92 -16.26 3.18
CA ILE A 332 4.66 -14.99 2.51
C ILE A 332 4.82 -15.08 0.98
N LYS A 333 5.54 -16.10 0.50
CA LYS A 333 5.71 -16.43 -0.92
C LYS A 333 4.63 -17.38 -1.44
N SER A 334 3.71 -17.84 -0.59
CA SER A 334 2.66 -18.79 -0.96
C SER A 334 1.40 -18.10 -1.45
N SER A 335 0.78 -18.65 -2.50
CA SER A 335 -0.52 -18.17 -3.01
C SER A 335 -1.65 -18.35 -1.99
N ALA A 336 -1.52 -19.33 -1.09
CA ALA A 336 -2.38 -19.54 0.07
C ALA A 336 -2.54 -18.30 0.97
N LEU A 337 -1.55 -17.40 1.02
CA LEU A 337 -1.66 -16.12 1.73
C LEU A 337 -2.76 -15.26 1.09
N CYS A 338 -2.67 -15.06 -0.23
CA CYS A 338 -3.63 -14.29 -1.02
C CYS A 338 -5.02 -14.93 -0.97
N GLY A 339 -5.08 -16.27 -0.94
CA GLY A 339 -6.32 -17.05 -0.84
C GLY A 339 -7.18 -16.74 0.39
N SER A 340 -6.61 -16.12 1.44
CA SER A 340 -7.36 -15.70 2.62
C SER A 340 -8.40 -14.62 2.30
N CYS A 341 -8.09 -13.68 1.41
CA CYS A 341 -9.01 -12.64 0.96
C CYS A 341 -9.58 -12.91 -0.44
N HIS A 342 -8.87 -13.67 -1.27
CA HIS A 342 -9.28 -14.03 -2.64
C HIS A 342 -10.05 -15.37 -2.72
N THR A 343 -10.67 -15.75 -1.61
CA THR A 343 -11.72 -16.78 -1.52
C THR A 343 -12.79 -16.26 -0.57
N VAL A 344 -13.92 -15.82 -1.12
CA VAL A 344 -15.00 -15.18 -0.36
C VAL A 344 -16.24 -16.05 -0.45
N ILE A 345 -16.58 -16.65 0.67
CA ILE A 345 -17.74 -17.52 0.85
C ILE A 345 -18.65 -16.84 1.86
N LEU A 346 -19.88 -16.56 1.43
CA LEU A 346 -20.87 -15.81 2.20
C LEU A 346 -22.15 -16.63 2.42
N PRO A 347 -22.86 -16.43 3.54
CA PRO A 347 -24.19 -17.01 3.72
C PRO A 347 -25.20 -16.44 2.71
N VAL A 348 -26.16 -17.26 2.29
CA VAL A 348 -27.30 -16.80 1.48
C VAL A 348 -28.44 -16.40 2.40
N PHE A 349 -28.95 -15.18 2.24
CA PHE A 349 -30.10 -14.68 2.98
C PHE A 349 -31.37 -14.64 2.13
N ASP A 350 -32.53 -14.93 2.74
CA ASP A 350 -33.84 -14.66 2.15
C ASP A 350 -34.20 -13.17 2.26
N LYS A 351 -35.35 -12.78 1.70
CA LYS A 351 -35.81 -11.38 1.69
C LYS A 351 -36.01 -10.77 3.09
N GLN A 352 -36.07 -11.59 4.14
CA GLN A 352 -36.20 -11.17 5.53
C GLN A 352 -34.83 -11.10 6.24
N GLY A 353 -33.75 -11.44 5.54
CA GLY A 353 -32.40 -11.51 6.10
C GLY A 353 -32.15 -12.82 6.86
N LYS A 354 -33.01 -13.84 6.80
CA LYS A 354 -32.75 -15.12 7.46
C LYS A 354 -31.86 -15.98 6.57
N GLN A 355 -30.88 -16.66 7.17
CA GLN A 355 -29.99 -17.56 6.43
C GLN A 355 -30.81 -18.73 5.88
N VAL A 356 -30.73 -18.91 4.56
CA VAL A 356 -31.37 -20.02 3.85
C VAL A 356 -30.64 -21.31 4.19
N VAL A 357 -31.39 -22.41 4.32
CA VAL A 357 -30.83 -23.76 4.48
C VAL A 357 -31.09 -24.60 3.23
N ASP A 358 -30.20 -25.54 2.95
CA ASP A 358 -30.36 -26.52 1.87
C ASP A 358 -31.34 -27.64 2.25
N LYS A 359 -31.58 -28.56 1.32
CA LYS A 359 -32.48 -29.72 1.50
C LYS A 359 -32.08 -30.66 2.65
N ASN A 360 -30.84 -30.60 3.12
CA ASN A 360 -30.31 -31.41 4.21
C ASN A 360 -30.26 -30.62 5.54
N GLY A 361 -30.81 -29.41 5.58
CA GLY A 361 -30.79 -28.54 6.76
C GLY A 361 -29.46 -27.83 6.99
N LYS A 362 -28.50 -27.87 6.04
CA LYS A 362 -27.23 -27.15 6.17
C LYS A 362 -27.39 -25.70 5.72
N PRO A 363 -26.74 -24.73 6.37
CA PRO A 363 -26.79 -23.34 5.91
C PRO A 363 -26.25 -23.22 4.49
N LYS A 364 -26.99 -22.51 3.63
CA LYS A 364 -26.62 -22.30 2.23
C LYS A 364 -25.58 -21.20 2.14
N GLU A 365 -24.58 -21.45 1.32
CA GLU A 365 -23.47 -20.52 1.05
C GLU A 365 -23.46 -20.13 -0.44
N PHE A 366 -22.91 -18.95 -0.70
CA PHE A 366 -22.62 -18.42 -2.02
C PHE A 366 -21.13 -18.12 -2.10
N HIS A 367 -20.52 -18.55 -3.20
CA HIS A 367 -19.12 -18.35 -3.49
C HIS A 367 -18.99 -17.03 -4.28
N GLU A 368 -18.85 -15.92 -3.57
CA GLU A 368 -18.78 -14.59 -4.18
C GLU A 368 -17.50 -14.41 -5.00
N GLN A 369 -16.37 -14.91 -4.49
CA GLN A 369 -15.07 -14.86 -5.15
C GLN A 369 -14.35 -16.19 -4.95
N MET A 370 -13.81 -16.75 -6.04
CA MET A 370 -13.13 -18.05 -6.03
C MET A 370 -11.78 -18.00 -6.76
N THR A 371 -11.14 -16.83 -6.82
CA THR A 371 -9.90 -16.62 -7.58
C THR A 371 -8.76 -17.56 -7.16
N TYR A 372 -8.56 -17.78 -5.85
CA TYR A 372 -7.54 -18.72 -5.39
C TYR A 372 -7.88 -20.19 -5.73
N PRO A 373 -9.12 -20.69 -5.47
CA PRO A 373 -9.53 -22.01 -5.95
C PRO A 373 -9.49 -22.18 -7.47
N GLU A 374 -9.84 -21.16 -8.24
CA GLU A 374 -9.69 -21.16 -9.71
C GLU A 374 -8.21 -21.32 -10.08
N TRP A 375 -7.31 -20.61 -9.38
CA TRP A 375 -5.88 -20.75 -9.58
C TRP A 375 -5.34 -22.12 -9.23
N GLN A 376 -5.80 -22.72 -8.13
CA GLN A 376 -5.44 -24.09 -7.80
C GLN A 376 -5.84 -25.09 -8.90
N ASN A 377 -6.84 -24.76 -9.73
CA ASN A 377 -7.28 -25.58 -10.87
C ASN A 377 -6.66 -25.15 -12.22
N SER A 378 -5.67 -24.27 -12.21
CA SER A 378 -4.96 -23.81 -13.41
C SER A 378 -3.63 -24.56 -13.64
N ILE A 379 -3.06 -24.40 -14.83
CA ILE A 379 -1.70 -24.91 -15.16
C ILE A 379 -0.58 -24.20 -14.39
N TYR A 380 -0.87 -23.05 -13.78
CA TYR A 380 0.10 -22.23 -13.06
C TYR A 380 0.27 -22.67 -11.61
N GLN A 381 -0.66 -23.44 -11.04
CA GLN A 381 -0.61 -23.81 -9.63
C GLN A 381 0.70 -24.53 -9.25
N ASN A 382 1.20 -24.24 -8.05
CA ASN A 382 2.41 -24.86 -7.52
C ASN A 382 2.30 -25.39 -6.07
N GLU A 383 1.08 -25.46 -5.53
CA GLU A 383 0.83 -26.01 -4.18
C GLU A 383 0.61 -27.53 -4.19
N ARG A 384 0.32 -28.09 -5.37
CA ARG A 384 0.31 -29.52 -5.68
C ARG A 384 1.29 -29.78 -6.80
N ASP A 385 1.63 -31.04 -7.07
CA ASP A 385 2.50 -31.41 -8.19
C ASP A 385 2.03 -30.74 -9.50
N PRO A 386 2.80 -29.79 -10.08
CA PRO A 386 2.37 -29.05 -11.24
C PRO A 386 2.29 -29.96 -12.47
N ILE A 387 1.22 -29.81 -13.26
CA ILE A 387 1.08 -30.49 -14.55
C ILE A 387 2.22 -30.07 -15.50
N ASN A 388 2.62 -28.80 -15.43
CA ASN A 388 3.77 -28.26 -16.15
C ASN A 388 4.64 -27.42 -15.21
N ARG A 389 5.77 -27.98 -14.76
CA ARG A 389 6.72 -27.27 -13.86
C ARG A 389 7.26 -25.97 -14.46
N ALA A 390 7.40 -25.86 -15.79
CA ALA A 390 7.89 -24.63 -16.43
C ALA A 390 6.84 -23.50 -16.41
N ALA A 391 5.55 -23.85 -16.42
CA ALA A 391 4.44 -22.90 -16.35
C ALA A 391 4.05 -22.53 -14.91
N ALA A 392 4.51 -23.27 -13.89
CA ALA A 392 4.15 -23.02 -12.51
C ALA A 392 4.51 -21.59 -12.06
N ARG A 393 3.54 -20.86 -11.51
CA ARG A 393 3.64 -19.48 -11.01
C ARG A 393 2.72 -19.31 -9.79
N THR A 394 3.22 -18.63 -8.77
CA THR A 394 2.42 -18.15 -7.63
C THR A 394 1.64 -16.88 -8.00
N CYS A 395 0.65 -16.52 -7.18
CA CYS A 395 0.01 -15.19 -7.24
C CYS A 395 1.06 -14.06 -7.23
N GLN A 396 2.08 -14.18 -6.37
CA GLN A 396 3.15 -13.20 -6.22
C GLN A 396 4.01 -13.09 -7.50
N ASP A 397 4.29 -14.19 -8.19
CA ASP A 397 5.10 -14.15 -9.42
C ASP A 397 4.48 -13.26 -10.50
N CYS A 398 3.13 -13.20 -10.56
CA CYS A 398 2.40 -12.37 -11.53
C CYS A 398 2.06 -10.97 -10.98
N HIS A 399 1.61 -10.86 -9.73
CA HIS A 399 1.08 -9.60 -9.16
C HIS A 399 2.09 -8.81 -8.32
N MET A 400 3.25 -9.38 -8.03
CA MET A 400 4.39 -8.75 -7.36
C MET A 400 5.68 -8.98 -8.17
N PRO A 401 5.69 -8.61 -9.47
CA PRO A 401 6.73 -9.02 -10.40
C PRO A 401 8.10 -8.50 -9.98
N ALA A 402 9.14 -9.27 -10.26
CA ALA A 402 10.53 -8.87 -10.00
C ALA A 402 11.14 -7.98 -11.09
N ASP A 403 10.33 -7.59 -12.07
CA ASP A 403 10.74 -6.77 -13.20
C ASP A 403 9.79 -5.58 -13.42
N PHE A 404 10.27 -4.64 -14.24
CA PHE A 404 9.48 -3.56 -14.79
C PHE A 404 9.99 -3.27 -16.21
N GLN A 405 9.08 -3.17 -17.17
CA GLN A 405 9.40 -2.93 -18.60
C GLN A 405 10.48 -3.91 -19.15
N GLY A 406 10.39 -5.19 -18.77
CA GLY A 406 11.31 -6.23 -19.22
C GLY A 406 12.70 -6.16 -18.58
N ARG A 407 12.91 -5.29 -17.58
CA ARG A 407 14.16 -5.19 -16.82
C ARG A 407 13.95 -5.66 -15.40
N LYS A 408 14.80 -6.58 -14.97
CA LYS A 408 14.84 -7.06 -13.59
C LYS A 408 15.17 -5.91 -12.64
N ILE A 409 14.43 -5.83 -11.54
CA ILE A 409 14.68 -4.88 -10.47
C ILE A 409 15.58 -5.54 -9.43
N VAL A 410 16.66 -4.83 -9.09
CA VAL A 410 17.64 -5.23 -8.08
C VAL A 410 17.89 -4.00 -7.23
N SER A 411 17.48 -4.06 -5.96
CA SER A 411 17.48 -2.90 -5.06
C SER A 411 17.50 -3.36 -3.61
N ARG A 412 17.91 -2.49 -2.67
CA ARG A 412 17.51 -2.67 -1.27
C ARG A 412 15.99 -2.51 -1.15
N ILE A 413 15.43 -3.02 -0.05
CA ILE A 413 14.00 -2.92 0.26
C ILE A 413 13.68 -1.80 1.25
N ALA A 414 14.69 -1.13 1.78
CA ALA A 414 14.58 -0.07 2.74
C ALA A 414 15.73 0.92 2.53
N ASN A 415 15.54 2.13 3.02
CA ASN A 415 16.53 3.18 3.14
C ASN A 415 16.70 3.47 4.62
N ILE A 416 17.91 3.31 5.16
CA ILE A 416 18.25 3.67 6.54
C ILE A 416 19.64 4.29 6.56
N GLU A 417 20.01 4.91 7.69
CA GLU A 417 21.41 5.21 7.98
C GLU A 417 22.17 3.87 8.12
N ASP A 418 22.92 3.48 7.08
CA ASP A 418 23.69 2.23 7.04
C ASP A 418 25.19 2.50 6.80
N ASN A 419 25.95 1.47 6.41
CA ASN A 419 27.38 1.56 6.20
C ASN A 419 27.81 2.40 4.97
N ASN A 420 26.87 2.90 4.17
CA ASN A 420 27.16 3.81 3.04
C ASN A 420 27.10 5.28 3.42
N TYR A 421 26.64 5.58 4.65
CA TYR A 421 26.66 6.94 5.19
C TYR A 421 28.00 7.23 5.88
N PRO A 422 28.42 8.51 5.94
CA PRO A 422 29.59 8.92 6.72
C PRO A 422 29.54 8.41 8.15
N TYR A 423 30.71 8.21 8.75
CA TYR A 423 30.77 7.85 10.16
C TYR A 423 30.08 8.92 11.01
N THR A 424 29.27 8.47 11.96
CA THR A 424 28.69 9.31 13.01
C THR A 424 28.81 8.59 14.35
N ASP A 425 29.00 9.36 15.42
CA ASP A 425 29.06 8.82 16.77
C ASP A 425 27.76 8.09 17.12
N TYR A 426 27.88 7.04 17.93
CA TYR A 426 26.75 6.24 18.41
C TYR A 426 25.88 5.61 17.31
N ARG A 427 26.39 5.49 16.07
CA ARG A 427 25.78 4.60 15.06
C ARG A 427 25.92 3.15 15.52
N ALA A 428 24.87 2.36 15.34
CA ALA A 428 24.91 0.93 15.60
C ALA A 428 25.98 0.24 14.72
N PRO A 429 26.53 -0.92 15.15
CA PRO A 429 27.55 -1.62 14.38
C PRO A 429 27.10 -1.97 12.97
N ASP A 430 27.96 -1.78 11.96
CA ASP A 430 27.61 -2.00 10.54
C ASP A 430 26.97 -3.38 10.28
N LYS A 431 27.44 -4.44 10.96
CA LYS A 431 26.87 -5.81 10.81
C LYS A 431 25.37 -5.91 11.19
N GLU A 432 24.85 -4.96 11.97
CA GLU A 432 23.47 -4.92 12.47
C GLU A 432 22.56 -4.03 11.63
N ILE A 433 23.13 -3.12 10.82
CA ILE A 433 22.41 -2.11 10.04
C ILE A 433 22.75 -2.13 8.54
N THR A 434 23.68 -2.98 8.08
CA THR A 434 24.00 -3.06 6.64
C THR A 434 22.84 -3.69 5.88
N LEU A 435 22.23 -2.91 4.98
CA LEU A 435 21.18 -3.39 4.11
C LEU A 435 21.74 -4.11 2.88
N ARG A 436 21.16 -5.26 2.57
CA ARG A 436 21.50 -6.06 1.39
C ARG A 436 20.62 -5.66 0.21
N ILE A 437 21.26 -5.57 -0.95
CA ILE A 437 20.57 -5.56 -2.23
C ILE A 437 19.84 -6.91 -2.39
N ARG A 438 18.58 -6.86 -2.81
CA ARG A 438 17.75 -8.04 -3.02
C ARG A 438 17.63 -8.35 -4.50
N ASP A 439 17.91 -9.61 -4.81
CA ASP A 439 17.71 -10.23 -6.11
C ASP A 439 17.07 -11.63 -5.86
N PRO A 440 15.81 -11.84 -6.25
CA PRO A 440 14.90 -10.88 -6.88
C PRO A 440 14.37 -9.84 -5.88
N TYR A 441 14.07 -8.62 -6.35
CA TYR A 441 13.27 -7.62 -5.61
C TYR A 441 11.78 -7.83 -5.91
N SER A 442 10.92 -7.94 -4.89
CA SER A 442 9.47 -8.10 -5.09
C SER A 442 8.74 -6.76 -5.09
N ARG A 443 8.19 -6.37 -6.24
CA ARG A 443 7.35 -5.17 -6.38
C ARG A 443 6.02 -5.31 -5.64
N HIS A 444 5.46 -4.19 -5.21
CA HIS A 444 4.14 -4.13 -4.58
C HIS A 444 3.11 -3.51 -5.52
N THR A 445 3.28 -3.70 -6.84
CA THR A 445 2.39 -3.16 -7.87
C THR A 445 0.94 -3.60 -7.62
N LEU A 446 0.71 -4.89 -7.35
CA LEU A 446 -0.57 -5.43 -6.83
C LEU A 446 -1.79 -4.96 -7.64
N VAL A 447 -1.62 -4.78 -8.95
CA VAL A 447 -2.68 -4.33 -9.85
C VAL A 447 -3.48 -5.50 -10.40
N GLY A 448 -4.78 -5.25 -10.56
CA GLY A 448 -5.67 -5.97 -11.47
C GLY A 448 -6.22 -5.00 -12.51
N LEU A 449 -7.38 -5.29 -13.09
CA LEU A 449 -8.03 -4.46 -14.12
C LEU A 449 -9.02 -3.44 -13.53
N ASN A 450 -8.57 -2.71 -12.50
CA ASN A 450 -9.37 -1.72 -11.77
C ASN A 450 -9.05 -0.27 -12.16
N GLU A 451 -8.68 -0.02 -13.42
CA GLU A 451 -8.27 1.31 -13.91
C GLU A 451 -9.30 2.39 -13.59
N PHE A 452 -10.60 2.09 -13.70
CA PHE A 452 -11.65 3.06 -13.39
C PHE A 452 -11.63 3.51 -11.92
N GLY A 453 -11.39 2.59 -10.98
CA GLY A 453 -11.23 2.92 -9.56
C GLY A 453 -9.99 3.79 -9.34
N LEU A 454 -8.86 3.43 -9.94
CA LEU A 454 -7.63 4.23 -9.87
C LEU A 454 -7.82 5.65 -10.43
N ILE A 455 -8.59 5.80 -11.52
CA ILE A 455 -8.95 7.10 -12.11
C ILE A 455 -9.82 7.92 -11.13
N MET A 456 -10.77 7.30 -10.43
CA MET A 456 -11.57 8.00 -9.40
C MET A 456 -10.68 8.57 -8.30
N PHE A 457 -9.72 7.79 -7.80
CA PHE A 457 -8.75 8.25 -6.80
C PHE A 457 -7.90 9.41 -7.30
N GLN A 458 -7.48 9.37 -8.57
CA GLN A 458 -6.75 10.47 -9.19
C GLN A 458 -7.61 11.74 -9.35
N GLN A 459 -8.90 11.59 -9.66
CA GLN A 459 -9.82 12.71 -9.90
C GLN A 459 -10.33 13.36 -8.60
N PHE A 460 -10.55 12.56 -7.56
CA PHE A 460 -11.20 12.98 -6.31
C PHE A 460 -10.37 12.73 -5.04
N PRO A 461 -9.06 13.06 -5.02
CA PRO A 461 -8.19 12.69 -3.90
C PRO A 461 -8.61 13.31 -2.57
N GLN A 462 -9.15 14.54 -2.58
CA GLN A 462 -9.60 15.20 -1.35
C GLN A 462 -10.88 14.57 -0.77
N ILE A 463 -11.81 14.14 -1.62
CA ILE A 463 -13.05 13.49 -1.19
C ILE A 463 -12.76 12.08 -0.67
N LEU A 464 -11.86 11.38 -1.36
CA LEU A 464 -11.45 10.02 -0.98
C LEU A 464 -10.36 10.01 0.11
N GLY A 465 -9.90 11.19 0.52
CA GLY A 465 -8.97 11.41 1.61
C GLY A 465 -7.57 10.83 1.35
N ILE A 466 -7.10 10.82 0.10
CA ILE A 466 -5.76 10.34 -0.25
C ILE A 466 -4.82 11.48 -0.61
N ARG A 467 -3.53 11.31 -0.33
CA ARG A 467 -2.49 12.15 -0.93
C ARG A 467 -2.19 11.66 -2.33
N THR A 468 -1.64 12.51 -3.19
CA THR A 468 -1.24 12.10 -4.55
C THR A 468 0.28 12.08 -4.72
N ALA A 469 0.98 12.97 -4.04
CA ALA A 469 2.44 13.02 -4.03
C ALA A 469 3.06 12.02 -3.05
N ASP A 470 4.25 11.53 -3.38
CA ASP A 470 5.07 10.72 -2.51
C ASP A 470 5.98 11.63 -1.67
N TYR A 471 5.71 11.69 -0.36
CA TYR A 471 6.41 12.60 0.55
C TYR A 471 7.93 12.38 0.59
N MET A 472 8.36 11.12 0.57
CA MET A 472 9.78 10.77 0.68
C MET A 472 10.55 10.96 -0.64
N PHE A 473 9.85 11.03 -1.77
CA PHE A 473 10.45 11.17 -3.11
C PHE A 473 9.46 11.78 -4.11
N ASP A 474 9.45 13.10 -4.22
CA ASP A 474 8.49 13.87 -5.03
C ASP A 474 8.90 14.06 -6.50
N GLN A 475 10.12 13.64 -6.84
CA GLN A 475 10.69 13.80 -8.18
C GLN A 475 10.22 12.72 -9.16
N SER A 476 9.52 11.68 -8.70
CA SER A 476 9.04 10.61 -9.56
C SER A 476 7.75 10.93 -10.30
N ALA A 477 7.41 10.10 -11.28
CA ALA A 477 6.03 9.95 -11.72
C ALA A 477 5.13 9.60 -10.52
N LEU A 478 3.84 9.95 -10.63
CA LEU A 478 2.87 9.66 -9.57
C LEU A 478 2.68 8.14 -9.44
N GLY A 479 2.57 7.65 -8.21
CA GLY A 479 2.29 6.22 -7.96
C GLY A 479 1.03 5.73 -8.67
N LEU A 480 -0.06 6.53 -8.62
CA LEU A 480 -1.32 6.23 -9.32
C LEU A 480 -1.17 6.13 -10.85
N GLU A 481 -0.32 6.96 -11.45
CA GLU A 481 -0.03 6.90 -12.89
C GLU A 481 0.75 5.63 -13.23
N THR A 482 1.72 5.27 -12.39
CA THR A 482 2.49 4.02 -12.52
C THR A 482 1.59 2.79 -12.39
N ALA A 483 0.63 2.80 -11.45
CA ALA A 483 -0.35 1.75 -11.27
C ALA A 483 -1.30 1.63 -12.48
N LEU A 484 -1.79 2.75 -13.02
CA LEU A 484 -2.60 2.78 -14.24
C LEU A 484 -1.85 2.21 -15.44
N ASN A 485 -0.61 2.64 -15.66
CA ASN A 485 0.23 2.14 -16.76
C ASN A 485 0.52 0.63 -16.60
N SER A 486 0.77 0.17 -15.37
CA SER A 486 0.97 -1.25 -15.07
C SER A 486 -0.31 -2.07 -15.29
N SER A 487 -1.48 -1.54 -14.92
CA SER A 487 -2.78 -2.16 -15.16
C SER A 487 -3.07 -2.29 -16.67
N SER A 488 -2.79 -1.24 -17.44
CA SER A 488 -2.96 -1.25 -18.89
C SER A 488 -2.02 -2.24 -19.57
N TYR A 489 -0.77 -2.32 -19.09
CA TYR A 489 0.18 -3.31 -19.57
C TYR A 489 -0.27 -4.74 -19.26
N LEU A 490 -0.74 -5.01 -18.04
CA LEU A 490 -1.31 -6.30 -17.62
C LEU A 490 -2.49 -6.69 -18.52
N ALA A 491 -3.39 -5.74 -18.81
CA ALA A 491 -4.55 -5.94 -19.67
C ALA A 491 -4.15 -6.37 -21.09
N LYS A 492 -3.20 -5.64 -21.69
CA LYS A 492 -2.79 -5.82 -23.09
C LYS A 492 -1.91 -7.04 -23.32
N ASN A 493 -1.07 -7.40 -22.35
CA ASN A 493 0.03 -8.35 -22.59
C ASN A 493 -0.05 -9.63 -21.76
N GLN A 494 -0.78 -9.63 -20.65
CA GLN A 494 -0.68 -10.69 -19.64
C GLN A 494 -2.03 -11.30 -19.25
N THR A 495 -3.15 -10.73 -19.71
CA THR A 495 -4.50 -11.20 -19.32
C THR A 495 -5.06 -12.24 -20.30
N THR A 496 -5.06 -11.94 -21.60
CA THR A 496 -5.61 -12.81 -22.63
C THR A 496 -4.96 -12.57 -23.98
N LYS A 497 -4.93 -13.60 -24.81
CA LYS A 497 -4.59 -13.49 -26.23
C LYS A 497 -5.83 -13.81 -27.04
N ILE A 498 -6.20 -12.89 -27.94
CA ILE A 498 -7.36 -13.04 -28.81
C ILE A 498 -6.85 -13.11 -30.26
N SER A 499 -7.31 -14.08 -31.03
CA SER A 499 -6.96 -14.21 -32.44
C SER A 499 -8.15 -14.65 -33.28
N VAL A 500 -8.25 -14.11 -34.50
CA VAL A 500 -9.19 -14.61 -35.52
C VAL A 500 -8.46 -15.67 -36.33
N THR A 501 -8.82 -16.93 -36.14
CA THR A 501 -8.13 -18.08 -36.75
C THR A 501 -8.63 -18.37 -38.15
N SER A 502 -9.85 -17.95 -38.49
CA SER A 502 -10.36 -17.93 -39.86
C SER A 502 -11.37 -16.80 -40.03
N LEU A 503 -11.46 -16.27 -41.25
CA LEU A 503 -12.45 -15.29 -41.66
C LEU A 503 -12.90 -15.62 -43.08
N ASP A 504 -14.08 -16.23 -43.19
CA ASP A 504 -14.66 -16.65 -44.44
C ASP A 504 -15.77 -15.72 -44.87
N ARG A 505 -15.72 -15.24 -46.11
CA ARG A 505 -16.85 -14.59 -46.75
C ARG A 505 -17.81 -15.66 -47.27
N LYS A 506 -19.01 -15.72 -46.71
CA LYS A 506 -20.15 -16.45 -47.29
C LYS A 506 -21.02 -15.43 -48.07
N ASP A 507 -21.97 -15.91 -48.87
CA ASP A 507 -22.73 -15.05 -49.81
C ASP A 507 -23.40 -13.83 -49.14
N LYS A 508 -23.91 -13.98 -47.91
CA LYS A 508 -24.66 -12.94 -47.18
C LYS A 508 -24.06 -12.53 -45.84
N PHE A 509 -23.00 -13.18 -45.38
CA PHE A 509 -22.39 -12.92 -44.08
C PHE A 509 -20.91 -13.29 -44.07
N PHE A 510 -20.16 -12.76 -43.11
CA PHE A 510 -18.82 -13.23 -42.77
C PHE A 510 -18.92 -14.20 -41.60
N GLU A 511 -18.19 -15.30 -41.69
CA GLU A 511 -18.01 -16.26 -40.61
C GLU A 511 -16.59 -16.12 -40.07
N ALA A 512 -16.45 -15.81 -38.79
CA ALA A 512 -15.15 -15.65 -38.14
C ALA A 512 -15.02 -16.67 -37.01
N MET A 513 -13.92 -17.42 -37.00
CA MET A 513 -13.54 -18.24 -35.84
C MET A 513 -12.61 -17.42 -34.97
N VAL A 514 -13.00 -17.21 -33.71
CA VAL A 514 -12.19 -16.49 -32.72
C VAL A 514 -11.72 -17.44 -31.65
N GLU A 515 -10.41 -17.46 -31.45
CA GLU A 515 -9.76 -18.13 -30.33
C GLU A 515 -9.43 -17.10 -29.25
N VAL A 516 -9.81 -17.42 -28.00
CA VAL A 516 -9.50 -16.64 -26.81
C VAL A 516 -8.73 -17.54 -25.84
N GLU A 517 -7.45 -17.22 -25.68
CA GLU A 517 -6.56 -17.91 -24.74
C GLU A 517 -6.52 -17.11 -23.44
N ASN A 518 -6.90 -17.75 -22.33
CA ASN A 518 -6.79 -17.16 -21.01
C ASN A 518 -5.35 -17.31 -20.50
N LEU A 519 -4.66 -16.19 -20.34
CA LEU A 519 -3.30 -16.15 -19.80
C LEU A 519 -3.32 -15.94 -18.27
N ALA A 520 -4.44 -15.49 -17.71
CA ALA A 520 -4.61 -15.42 -16.28
C ALA A 520 -4.68 -16.83 -15.69
N GLY A 521 -4.00 -17.03 -14.57
CA GLY A 521 -4.04 -18.29 -13.84
C GLY A 521 -5.31 -18.51 -13.06
N HIS A 522 -6.43 -17.88 -13.41
CA HIS A 522 -7.74 -17.98 -12.76
C HIS A 522 -8.82 -17.63 -13.79
N GLY A 523 -10.09 -17.53 -13.40
CA GLY A 523 -11.17 -17.12 -14.30
C GLY A 523 -10.88 -15.77 -14.99
N LEU A 524 -11.38 -15.61 -16.23
CA LEU A 524 -11.30 -14.36 -16.96
C LEU A 524 -12.72 -13.88 -17.31
N PRO A 525 -13.25 -12.87 -16.60
CA PRO A 525 -12.71 -12.27 -15.38
C PRO A 525 -12.93 -13.14 -14.13
N SER A 526 -12.08 -12.97 -13.11
CA SER A 526 -12.25 -13.54 -11.77
C SER A 526 -12.55 -12.44 -10.75
N GLY A 527 -12.78 -12.82 -9.49
CA GLY A 527 -13.06 -11.94 -8.37
C GLY A 527 -14.56 -11.68 -8.23
N VAL A 528 -14.93 -10.43 -7.99
CA VAL A 528 -16.33 -10.04 -7.70
C VAL A 528 -17.30 -10.40 -8.84
N ALA A 529 -18.46 -10.93 -8.47
CA ALA A 529 -19.40 -11.60 -9.37
C ALA A 529 -20.03 -10.72 -10.47
N PHE A 530 -19.87 -9.39 -10.42
CA PHE A 530 -20.38 -8.49 -11.47
C PHE A 530 -19.40 -8.27 -12.63
N ARG A 531 -18.17 -8.76 -12.56
CA ARG A 531 -17.19 -8.58 -13.66
C ARG A 531 -17.65 -9.32 -14.91
N ARG A 532 -17.54 -8.67 -16.06
CA ARG A 532 -17.89 -9.22 -17.38
C ARG A 532 -16.79 -8.89 -18.38
N ALA A 533 -16.52 -9.79 -19.31
CA ALA A 533 -15.70 -9.55 -20.47
C ALA A 533 -16.57 -9.68 -21.73
N PHE A 534 -16.34 -8.82 -22.71
CA PHE A 534 -17.08 -8.79 -23.96
C PHE A 534 -16.09 -8.79 -25.13
N ILE A 535 -16.40 -9.54 -26.19
CA ILE A 535 -15.71 -9.44 -27.46
C ILE A 535 -16.56 -8.56 -28.36
N THR A 536 -15.94 -7.52 -28.93
CA THR A 536 -16.57 -6.59 -29.87
C THR A 536 -15.97 -6.79 -31.24
N PHE A 537 -16.82 -6.88 -32.26
CA PHE A 537 -16.45 -7.11 -33.67
C PHE A 537 -16.68 -5.87 -34.52
#